data_AF-A0A536N3I8-F1
#
_entry.id   AF-A0A536N3I8-F1
#
_cell.length_a   1.000
_cell.length_b   1.000
_cell.length_c   1.000
_cell.angle_alpha   90.00
_cell.angle_beta   90.00
_cell.angle_gamma   90.00
#
_symmetry.space_group_name_H-M   'P 1'
#
loop_
_entity.id
_entity.type
_entity.pdbx_description
1 polymer ?
#
loop_
_entity_poly.entity_id
_entity_poly.type
_entity_poly.pdbx_seq_one_letter_code
_entity_poly.pdbx_strand_id
1 'polypeptide(L)' 'MDWRRRSTRRPPRNQPRSEPRCPHCNAKDSELISLFGTQAMTLQYRCRKCGTVFEAIKYA' A
#
# COMPACT_ATOMS: atom_id res chain seq x y z
N MET A 1 27.07 -31.68 16.46
CA MET A 1 26.93 -30.42 15.71
C MET A 1 25.47 -30.30 15.29
N ASP A 2 24.65 -29.71 16.15
CA ASP A 2 23.20 -29.80 16.10
C ASP A 2 22.61 -28.51 15.52
N TRP A 3 22.50 -28.46 14.18
CA TRP A 3 21.84 -27.39 13.44
C TRP A 3 20.33 -27.41 13.64
N ARG A 4 19.88 -27.12 14.88
CA ARG A 4 18.47 -26.92 15.23
C ARG A 4 17.79 -26.09 14.14
N ARG A 5 16.77 -26.69 13.50
CA ARG A 5 15.83 -26.05 12.58
C ARG A 5 15.23 -24.82 13.25
N ARG A 6 15.83 -23.66 13.00
CA ARG A 6 15.25 -22.38 13.35
C ARG A 6 14.06 -22.18 12.41
N SER A 7 12.87 -22.43 12.94
CA SER A 7 11.58 -22.23 12.28
C SER A 7 11.55 -20.86 11.59
N THR A 8 11.75 -20.84 10.27
CA THR A 8 11.66 -19.66 9.40
C THR A 8 10.20 -19.27 9.16
N ARG A 9 9.42 -19.07 10.23
CA ARG A 9 8.07 -18.53 10.09
C ARG A 9 8.20 -17.06 9.67
N ARG A 10 8.30 -16.85 8.35
CA ARG A 10 8.14 -15.55 7.72
C ARG A 10 6.75 -15.04 8.14
N PRO A 11 6.62 -13.88 8.79
CA PRO A 11 5.30 -13.38 9.15
C PRO A 11 4.46 -13.24 7.88
N PRO A 12 3.15 -13.51 7.94
CA PRO A 12 2.28 -13.38 6.78
C PRO A 12 2.39 -11.94 6.27
N ARG A 13 2.82 -11.80 5.01
CA ARG A 13 3.07 -10.52 4.31
C ARG A 13 1.79 -9.69 4.10
N ASN A 14 0.65 -10.16 4.60
CA ASN A 14 -0.68 -9.66 4.31
C ASN A 14 -1.29 -8.91 5.51
N GLN A 15 -0.54 -8.00 6.13
CA GLN A 15 -1.21 -6.96 6.89
C GLN A 15 -1.97 -6.08 5.88
N PRO A 16 -3.29 -5.89 6.03
CA PRO A 16 -4.02 -4.95 5.19
C PRO A 16 -3.36 -3.58 5.39
N ARG A 17 -2.69 -3.09 4.34
CA ARG A 17 -2.15 -1.72 4.35
C ARG A 17 -3.35 -0.80 4.52
N SER A 18 -3.26 0.12 5.47
CA SER A 18 -4.26 1.18 5.61
C SER A 18 -4.41 1.88 4.27
N GLU A 19 -5.57 1.74 3.62
CA GLU A 19 -5.85 2.44 2.37
C GLU A 19 -5.70 3.95 2.58
N PRO A 20 -4.92 4.63 1.71
CA PRO A 20 -4.63 6.04 1.92
C PRO A 20 -5.89 6.87 1.72
N ARG A 21 -6.04 7.91 2.55
CA ARG A 21 -7.12 8.89 2.38
C ARG A 21 -6.79 9.85 1.24
N CYS A 22 -7.81 10.22 0.48
CA CYS A 22 -7.66 11.23 -0.55
C CYS A 22 -7.24 12.58 0.07
N PRO A 23 -6.11 13.19 -0.36
CA PRO A 23 -5.65 14.46 0.22
C PRO A 23 -6.56 15.65 -0.13
N HIS A 24 -7.43 15.51 -1.14
CA HIS A 24 -8.31 16.59 -1.59
C HIS A 24 -9.66 16.62 -0.87
N CYS A 25 -10.32 15.47 -0.69
CA CYS A 25 -11.66 15.39 -0.08
C CYS A 25 -11.70 14.56 1.21
N ASN A 26 -10.56 14.02 1.65
CA ASN A 26 -10.41 13.18 2.85
C ASN A 26 -11.22 11.87 2.86
N ALA A 27 -11.78 11.48 1.71
CA ALA A 27 -12.47 10.20 1.56
C ALA A 27 -11.51 9.01 1.69
N LYS A 28 -12.00 7.91 2.26
CA LYS A 28 -11.28 6.62 2.31
C LYS A 28 -11.46 5.79 1.03
N ASP A 29 -12.44 6.14 0.21
CA ASP A 29 -12.83 5.38 -0.99
C ASP A 29 -11.91 5.73 -2.16
N SER A 30 -10.79 5.00 -2.27
CA SER A 30 -9.77 5.19 -3.29
C SER A 30 -9.43 3.87 -3.97
N GLU A 31 -9.44 3.87 -5.29
CA GLU A 31 -9.11 2.71 -6.12
C GLU A 31 -7.62 2.76 -6.51
N LEU A 32 -6.91 1.65 -6.34
CA LEU A 32 -5.53 1.50 -6.78
C LEU A 32 -5.49 1.29 -8.30
N ILE A 33 -4.93 2.26 -9.02
CA ILE A 33 -4.89 2.23 -10.49
C ILE A 33 -3.52 1.79 -11.04
N SER A 34 -2.44 1.99 -10.28
CA SER A 34 -1.10 1.51 -10.66
C SER A 34 -0.24 1.17 -9.45
N LEU A 35 0.54 0.10 -9.57
CA LEU A 35 1.54 -0.30 -8.59
C LEU A 35 2.83 0.53 -8.64
N PHE A 36 2.94 1.45 -9.59
CA PHE A 36 4.06 2.36 -9.74
C PHE A 36 3.50 3.72 -10.15
N GLY A 37 3.78 4.74 -9.35
CA GLY A 37 3.51 6.12 -9.72
C GLY A 37 4.75 6.78 -10.35
N THR A 38 4.90 8.08 -10.11
CA THR A 38 6.06 8.87 -10.55
C THR A 38 7.37 8.33 -9.98
N GLN A 39 7.32 7.78 -8.77
CA GLN A 39 8.46 7.17 -8.10
C GLN A 39 8.26 5.67 -7.96
N ALA A 40 9.35 4.89 -8.01
CA ALA A 40 9.28 3.43 -7.87
C ALA A 40 8.68 2.98 -6.52
N MET A 41 8.74 3.85 -5.50
CA MET A 41 8.21 3.59 -4.16
C MET A 41 6.78 4.09 -3.94
N THR A 42 6.14 4.71 -4.94
CA THR A 42 4.75 5.17 -4.86
C THR A 42 3.78 4.23 -5.58
N LEU A 43 2.55 4.24 -5.09
CA LEU A 43 1.36 3.64 -5.67
C LEU A 43 0.46 4.78 -6.15
N GLN A 44 -0.21 4.59 -7.28
CA GLN A 44 -1.11 5.59 -7.83
C GLN A 44 -2.56 5.19 -7.55
N TYR A 45 -3.32 6.11 -6.97
CA TYR A 45 -4.73 5.93 -6.60
C TYR A 45 -5.62 6.93 -7.31
N ARG A 46 -6.88 6.54 -7.52
CA ARG A 46 -7.96 7.45 -7.94
C ARG A 46 -9.04 7.46 -6.87
N CYS A 47 -9.36 8.64 -6.35
CA CYS A 47 -10.48 8.78 -5.42
C CYS A 47 -11.81 8.58 -6.16
N ARG A 48 -12.65 7.68 -5.67
CA ARG A 48 -13.99 7.42 -6.25
C ARG A 48 -15.01 8.49 -5.89
N LYS A 49 -14.77 9.26 -4.83
CA LYS A 49 -15.65 10.36 -4.38
C LYS A 49 -15.47 11.64 -5.20
N CYS A 50 -14.24 12.14 -5.35
CA CYS A 50 -13.96 13.41 -6.03
C CYS A 50 -13.24 13.26 -7.38
N GLY A 51 -12.86 12.04 -7.77
CA GLY A 51 -12.18 11.76 -9.04
C GLY A 51 -10.69 12.08 -9.08
N THR A 52 -10.15 12.76 -8.05
CA THR A 52 -8.74 13.16 -7.97
C THR A 52 -7.80 11.95 -7.98
N VAL A 53 -6.74 12.04 -8.79
CA VAL A 53 -5.64 11.10 -8.80
C VAL A 53 -4.56 11.58 -7.83
N PHE A 54 -4.04 10.68 -7.00
CA PHE A 54 -3.00 10.99 -6.03
C PHE A 54 -2.06 9.79 -5.83
N GLU A 55 -0.89 10.03 -5.23
CA GLU A 55 0.12 9.01 -4.98
C GLU A 55 0.28 8.75 -3.47
N ALA A 56 0.58 7.51 -3.09
CA ALA A 56 0.92 7.14 -1.72
C ALA A 56 2.14 6.20 -1.68
N ILE A 57 2.94 6.25 -0.62
CA ILE A 57 4.15 5.44 -0.47
C ILE A 57 3.76 3.98 -0.15
N LYS A 58 4.42 3.02 -0.79
CA LYS A 58 4.16 1.57 -0.65
C LYS A 58 4.28 1.04 0.79
N TYR A 59 5.08 1.69 1.63
CA TYR A 59 5.45 1.20 2.96
C TYR A 59 5.45 2.32 4.01
N ALA A 60 4.57 3.33 3.84
CA ALA A 60 4.36 4.38 4.84
C ALA A 60 3.67 3.84 6.10
#